data_AF-A0A3R7HYM8-F1
#
_entry.id   AF-A0A3R7HYM8-F1
#
_cell.length_a   1.000
_cell.length_b   1.000
_cell.length_c   1.000
_cell.angle_alpha   90.00
_cell.angle_beta   90.00
_cell.angle_gamma   90.00
#
_symmetry.space_group_name_H-M   'P 1'
#
loop_
_entity.id
_entity.type
_entity.pdbx_description
1 polymer ?
#
loop_
_entity_poly.entity_id
_entity_poly.type
_entity_poly.pdbx_seq_one_letter_code
_entity_poly.pdbx_strand_id
1 'polypeptide(L)'
;MKKGWVSAALAAILTVAATGALAQEAAAPLPASAHAREEPQRGDRPPGPHGQHGPNGPIGPGFAVVNDLEQLRRLYAMSGREGEIVAVYHEVLNKTQDPMLRHYVYDSLAREQLKPANTDAAIATLRTSLSEDLVAVNKPPRGMPAGIQPSAQPQ
;
A
#
# COMPACT_ATOMS: atom_id res chain seq x y z
N MET A 1 9.32 0.79 -61.32
CA MET A 1 9.61 -0.02 -60.12
C MET A 1 8.71 0.46 -58.99
N LYS A 2 7.73 -0.35 -58.55
CA LYS A 2 6.96 -0.10 -57.32
C LYS A 2 6.65 -1.44 -56.67
N LYS A 3 7.07 -1.56 -55.42
CA LYS A 3 7.29 -2.80 -54.65
C LYS A 3 5.98 -3.27 -54.06
N GLY A 4 5.55 -4.50 -54.37
CA GLY A 4 4.44 -5.16 -53.71
C GLY A 4 4.95 -5.92 -52.49
N TRP A 5 4.28 -5.80 -51.36
CA TRP A 5 4.44 -6.71 -50.22
C TRP A 5 3.05 -7.08 -49.73
N VAL A 6 2.72 -8.35 -49.97
CA VAL A 6 1.47 -9.01 -49.58
C VAL A 6 1.49 -9.22 -48.07
N SER A 7 0.37 -8.88 -47.45
CA SER A 7 0.03 -9.17 -46.05
C SER A 7 -0.54 -10.59 -45.97
N ALA A 8 -0.17 -11.39 -44.96
CA ALA A 8 -1.10 -12.19 -44.14
C ALA A 8 -0.42 -13.36 -43.39
N ALA A 9 -0.78 -13.42 -42.11
CA ALA A 9 -1.03 -14.60 -41.28
C ALA A 9 0.13 -15.52 -40.89
N LEU A 10 0.45 -15.50 -39.59
CA LEU A 10 0.49 -16.76 -38.83
C LEU A 10 -0.06 -16.50 -37.42
N ALA A 11 -1.31 -16.92 -37.21
CA ALA A 11 -1.87 -17.09 -35.88
C ALA A 11 -1.33 -18.41 -35.32
N ALA A 12 -0.69 -18.36 -34.15
CA ALA A 12 -0.42 -19.54 -33.35
C ALA A 12 -1.03 -19.31 -31.97
N ILE A 13 -2.24 -19.83 -31.79
CA ILE A 13 -2.91 -19.96 -30.51
C ILE A 13 -2.24 -21.13 -29.80
N LEU A 14 -1.54 -20.87 -28.69
CA LEU A 14 -1.09 -21.91 -27.77
C LEU A 14 -1.86 -21.77 -26.46
N THR A 15 -2.98 -22.47 -26.42
CA THR A 15 -3.72 -22.78 -25.20
C THR A 15 -2.97 -23.90 -24.48
N VAL A 16 -2.41 -23.62 -23.29
CA VAL A 16 -2.03 -24.68 -22.34
C VAL A 16 -3.03 -24.62 -21.19
N ALA A 17 -3.86 -25.67 -21.12
CA ALA A 17 -4.74 -25.99 -20.01
C ALA A 17 -4.39 -27.38 -19.51
N ALA A 18 -4.16 -27.50 -18.20
CA ALA A 18 -4.27 -28.70 -17.34
C ALA A 18 -3.34 -28.53 -16.13
N THR A 19 -3.64 -28.88 -14.88
CA THR A 19 -4.83 -29.30 -14.12
C THR A 19 -4.36 -29.20 -12.67
N GLY A 20 -5.22 -28.76 -11.76
CA GLY A 20 -4.89 -28.65 -10.33
C GLY A 20 -4.57 -29.99 -9.67
N ALA A 21 -3.67 -29.95 -8.69
CA ALA A 21 -3.56 -30.95 -7.65
C ALA A 21 -3.62 -30.22 -6.30
N LEU A 22 -4.81 -30.19 -5.70
CA LEU A 22 -4.98 -29.95 -4.27
C LEU A 22 -4.54 -31.22 -3.57
N ALA A 23 -3.28 -31.27 -3.13
CA ALA A 23 -2.83 -32.27 -2.17
C ALA A 23 -3.22 -31.77 -0.77
N GLN A 24 -4.33 -32.33 -0.30
CA GLN A 24 -4.80 -32.31 1.07
C GLN A 24 -3.78 -33.05 1.96
N GLU A 25 -2.87 -32.34 2.61
CA GLU A 25 -2.16 -32.91 3.75
C GLU A 25 -3.05 -32.76 4.98
N ALA A 26 -3.59 -33.91 5.39
CA ALA A 26 -4.45 -34.07 6.54
C ALA A 26 -3.73 -33.70 7.85
N ALA A 27 -4.54 -33.21 8.80
CA ALA A 27 -4.16 -32.86 10.16
C ALA A 27 -3.47 -34.00 10.93
N ALA A 28 -2.50 -33.62 11.78
CA ALA A 28 -2.13 -34.36 12.99
C ALA A 28 -1.50 -33.39 14.03
N PRO A 29 -1.58 -33.69 15.34
CA PRO A 29 -2.13 -32.79 16.36
C PRO A 29 -1.12 -31.90 17.09
N LEU A 30 -1.66 -30.81 17.66
CA LEU A 30 -1.02 -29.94 18.64
C LEU A 30 -0.57 -30.74 19.89
N PRO A 31 0.68 -30.61 20.35
CA PRO A 31 1.01 -31.00 21.72
C PRO A 31 0.37 -30.00 22.69
N ALA A 32 -0.56 -30.50 23.50
CA ALA A 32 -1.09 -29.81 24.66
C ALA A 32 0.03 -29.65 25.71
N SER A 33 0.64 -28.46 25.78
CA SER A 33 1.40 -28.03 26.95
C SER A 33 0.44 -27.40 27.95
N ALA A 34 -0.16 -28.27 28.76
CA ALA A 34 -0.76 -27.89 30.03
C ALA A 34 0.37 -27.47 30.99
N HIS A 35 0.64 -26.18 31.08
CA HIS A 35 1.34 -25.61 32.22
C HIS A 35 0.46 -24.57 32.88
N ALA A 36 -0.07 -24.99 34.03
CA ALA A 36 -0.27 -24.22 35.24
C ALA A 36 -0.85 -22.80 35.08
N ARG A 37 -2.15 -22.74 35.35
CA ARG A 37 -2.83 -21.71 36.15
C ARG A 37 -1.87 -20.98 37.10
N GLU A 38 -1.43 -19.79 36.74
CA GLU A 38 -1.00 -18.75 37.68
C GLU A 38 -2.10 -17.69 37.78
N GLU A 39 -2.39 -17.34 39.02
CA GLU A 39 -3.47 -16.43 39.44
C GLU A 39 -3.35 -15.00 38.89
N PRO A 40 -4.47 -14.25 38.80
CA PRO A 40 -4.44 -12.85 38.45
C PRO A 40 -4.04 -12.03 39.68
N GLN A 41 -2.76 -11.68 39.81
CA GLN A 41 -2.39 -10.54 40.66
C GLN A 41 -2.91 -9.26 40.01
N ARG A 42 -4.11 -8.88 40.44
CA ARG A 42 -4.72 -7.55 40.29
C ARG A 42 -3.79 -6.53 40.96
N GLY A 43 -2.80 -6.08 40.21
CA GLY A 43 -2.01 -4.91 40.55
C GLY A 43 -2.88 -3.67 40.39
N ASP A 44 -3.19 -3.05 41.52
CA ASP A 44 -3.87 -1.77 41.67
C ASP A 44 -3.01 -0.66 41.05
N ARG A 45 -3.09 -0.52 39.72
CA ARG A 45 -2.47 0.58 38.99
C ARG A 45 -3.53 1.66 38.79
N PRO A 46 -3.28 2.93 39.21
CA PRO A 46 -4.18 4.02 38.89
C PRO A 46 -4.40 4.04 37.38
N PRO A 47 -5.63 4.22 36.88
CA PRO A 47 -5.86 4.39 35.46
C PRO A 47 -5.09 5.64 35.03
N GLY A 48 -3.94 5.44 34.40
CA GLY A 48 -3.30 6.50 33.63
C GLY A 48 -4.32 7.00 32.60
N PRO A 49 -4.17 8.23 32.09
CA PRO A 49 -5.03 8.73 31.02
C PRO A 49 -4.71 7.93 29.76
N HIS A 50 -5.26 6.73 29.67
CA HIS A 50 -5.53 6.04 28.43
C HIS A 50 -6.51 6.94 27.70
N GLY A 51 -5.94 7.85 26.92
CA GLY A 51 -6.68 8.64 25.95
C GLY A 51 -7.59 7.68 25.22
N GLN A 52 -8.88 8.01 25.28
CA GLN A 52 -9.97 7.31 24.63
C GLN A 52 -9.64 7.15 23.14
N HIS A 53 -9.01 6.05 22.75
CA HIS A 53 -9.14 5.52 21.39
C HIS A 53 -10.34 4.58 21.42
N GLY A 54 -11.53 5.17 21.48
CA GLY A 54 -12.70 4.52 20.88
C GLY A 54 -12.42 4.29 19.39
N PRO A 55 -13.14 3.37 18.73
CA PRO A 55 -12.87 2.99 17.33
C PRO A 55 -12.95 4.13 16.30
N ASN A 56 -13.35 5.34 16.70
CA ASN A 56 -13.54 6.50 15.84
C ASN A 56 -12.85 7.75 16.42
N GLY A 57 -11.52 7.77 16.52
CA GLY A 57 -10.81 9.05 16.50
C GLY A 57 -11.11 9.78 15.17
N PRO A 58 -10.95 11.12 15.07
CA PRO A 58 -11.15 11.82 13.81
C PRO A 58 -10.22 11.23 12.76
N ILE A 59 -10.79 10.38 11.91
CA ILE A 59 -10.14 9.81 10.74
C ILE A 59 -9.71 11.01 9.88
N GLY A 60 -8.41 11.25 9.79
CA GLY A 60 -7.88 12.39 9.04
C GLY A 60 -8.29 12.32 7.55
N PRO A 61 -8.32 13.47 6.83
CA PRO A 61 -8.74 13.50 5.43
C PRO A 61 -7.99 12.52 4.52
N GLY A 62 -6.70 12.27 4.79
CA GLY A 62 -5.90 11.30 4.04
C GLY A 62 -6.42 9.86 4.15
N PHE A 63 -6.97 9.46 5.30
CA PHE A 63 -7.54 8.13 5.47
C PHE A 63 -8.88 7.99 4.75
N ALA A 64 -9.70 9.04 4.68
CA ALA A 64 -10.93 9.00 3.88
C ALA A 64 -10.61 8.73 2.40
N VAL A 65 -9.57 9.36 1.85
CA VAL A 65 -9.13 9.10 0.46
C VAL A 65 -8.65 7.66 0.29
N VAL A 66 -7.84 7.14 1.22
CA VAL A 66 -7.38 5.73 1.18
C VAL A 66 -8.57 4.77 1.20
N ASN A 67 -9.54 5.01 2.09
CA ASN A 67 -10.75 4.20 2.18
C ASN A 67 -11.56 4.22 0.86
N ASP A 68 -11.73 5.39 0.26
CA ASP A 68 -12.46 5.52 -1.01
C ASP A 68 -11.73 4.84 -2.17
N LEU A 69 -10.40 4.90 -2.20
CA LEU A 69 -9.58 4.18 -3.18
C LEU A 69 -9.72 2.66 -3.04
N GLU A 70 -9.68 2.14 -1.81
CA GLU A 70 -9.93 0.72 -1.55
C GLU A 70 -11.34 0.29 -1.98
N GLN A 71 -12.35 1.13 -1.75
CA GLN A 71 -13.71 0.88 -2.22
C GLN A 71 -13.80 0.86 -3.75
N LEU A 72 -13.22 1.86 -4.42
CA LEU A 72 -13.19 1.92 -5.88
C LEU A 72 -12.48 0.71 -6.47
N ARG A 73 -11.34 0.32 -5.92
CA ARG A 73 -10.60 -0.88 -6.35
C ARG A 73 -11.47 -2.12 -6.30
N ARG A 74 -12.20 -2.34 -5.19
CA ARG A 74 -13.13 -3.47 -5.07
C ARG A 74 -14.27 -3.39 -6.09
N LEU A 75 -14.82 -2.20 -6.34
CA LEU A 75 -15.88 -1.99 -7.33
C LEU A 75 -15.39 -2.28 -8.76
N TYR A 76 -14.20 -1.82 -9.12
CA TYR A 76 -13.59 -2.12 -10.41
C TYR A 76 -13.35 -3.62 -10.60
N ALA A 77 -12.85 -4.30 -9.57
CA ALA A 77 -12.69 -5.76 -9.59
C ALA A 77 -14.01 -6.51 -9.76
N MET A 78 -15.04 -6.17 -8.97
CA MET A 78 -16.37 -6.79 -9.10
C MET A 78 -17.01 -6.56 -10.47
N SER A 79 -16.66 -5.47 -11.14
CA SER A 79 -17.17 -5.14 -12.47
C SER A 79 -16.35 -5.70 -13.64
N GLY A 80 -15.26 -6.42 -13.37
CA GLY A 80 -14.35 -6.94 -14.40
C GLY A 80 -13.49 -5.87 -15.09
N ARG A 81 -13.38 -4.68 -14.49
CA ARG A 81 -12.64 -3.52 -15.02
C ARG A 81 -11.43 -3.18 -14.14
N GLU A 82 -10.73 -4.20 -13.66
CA GLU A 82 -9.59 -4.06 -12.74
C GLU A 82 -8.54 -3.07 -13.25
N GLY A 83 -8.26 -3.04 -14.55
CA GLY A 83 -7.28 -2.12 -15.14
C GLY A 83 -7.67 -0.63 -15.08
N GLU A 84 -8.96 -0.29 -14.93
CA GLU A 84 -9.40 1.11 -14.92
C GLU A 84 -9.00 1.86 -13.63
N ILE A 85 -8.77 1.14 -12.52
CA ILE A 85 -8.28 1.75 -11.27
C ILE A 85 -6.90 2.40 -11.45
N VAL A 86 -6.10 1.94 -12.42
CA VAL A 86 -4.77 2.50 -12.72
C VAL A 86 -4.86 3.98 -13.09
N ALA A 87 -5.85 4.36 -13.90
CA ALA A 87 -6.05 5.77 -14.27
C ALA A 87 -6.41 6.63 -13.05
N VAL A 88 -7.23 6.10 -12.14
CA VAL A 88 -7.60 6.77 -10.88
C VAL A 88 -6.38 6.99 -9.99
N TYR A 89 -5.51 5.99 -9.85
CA TYR A 89 -4.26 6.14 -9.09
C TYR A 89 -3.37 7.25 -9.66
N HIS A 90 -3.22 7.32 -10.99
CA HIS A 90 -2.47 8.42 -11.61
C HIS A 90 -3.12 9.78 -11.39
N GLU A 91 -4.45 9.87 -11.42
CA GLU A 91 -5.17 11.11 -11.11
C GLU A 91 -4.91 11.58 -9.68
N VAL A 92 -4.92 10.67 -8.70
CA VAL A 92 -4.59 10.99 -7.30
C VAL A 92 -3.15 11.48 -7.18
N LEU A 93 -2.19 10.79 -7.80
CA LEU A 93 -0.78 11.20 -7.80
C LEU A 93 -0.57 12.58 -8.43
N ASN A 94 -1.41 12.99 -9.39
CA ASN A 94 -1.34 14.33 -9.98
C ASN A 94 -1.96 15.42 -9.08
N LYS A 95 -2.83 15.04 -8.14
CA LYS A 95 -3.57 15.99 -7.30
C LYS A 95 -3.00 16.14 -5.89
N THR A 96 -2.19 15.20 -5.43
CA THR A 96 -1.67 15.19 -4.05
C THR A 96 -0.15 15.24 -3.97
N GLN A 97 0.33 16.07 -3.05
CA GLN A 97 1.74 16.13 -2.62
C GLN A 97 1.93 15.55 -1.20
N ASP A 98 0.88 14.96 -0.62
CA ASP A 98 0.94 14.34 0.69
C ASP A 98 1.78 13.05 0.65
N PRO A 99 2.90 12.95 1.39
CA PRO A 99 3.81 11.80 1.30
C PRO A 99 3.13 10.47 1.65
N MET A 100 2.26 10.46 2.67
CA MET A 100 1.57 9.25 3.09
C MET A 100 0.64 8.73 1.99
N LEU A 101 -0.14 9.62 1.36
CA LEU A 101 -1.04 9.24 0.30
C LEU A 101 -0.29 8.81 -0.96
N ARG A 102 0.80 9.50 -1.32
CA ARG A 102 1.63 9.13 -2.48
C ARG A 102 2.22 7.73 -2.32
N HIS A 103 2.80 7.42 -1.16
CA HIS A 103 3.33 6.09 -0.85
C HIS A 103 2.27 5.00 -1.04
N TYR A 104 1.09 5.18 -0.44
CA TYR A 104 -0.02 4.24 -0.55
C TYR A 104 -0.46 4.02 -2.02
N VAL A 105 -0.56 5.09 -2.81
CA VAL A 105 -1.00 4.99 -4.21
C VAL A 105 0.05 4.31 -5.08
N TYR A 106 1.34 4.58 -4.88
CA TYR A 106 2.41 3.87 -5.61
C TYR A 106 2.43 2.37 -5.31
N ASP A 107 2.29 2.00 -4.03
CA ASP A 107 2.22 0.60 -3.63
C ASP A 107 1.00 -0.11 -4.25
N SER A 108 -0.18 0.53 -4.21
CA SER A 108 -1.40 0.02 -4.83
C SER A 108 -1.25 -0.14 -6.35
N LEU A 109 -0.63 0.84 -7.01
CA LEU A 109 -0.37 0.81 -8.44
C LEU A 109 0.59 -0.33 -8.83
N ALA A 110 1.67 -0.54 -8.06
CA ALA A 110 2.60 -1.64 -8.29
C ALA A 110 1.91 -3.01 -8.19
N ARG A 111 1.01 -3.19 -7.22
CA ARG A 111 0.23 -4.43 -7.08
C ARG A 111 -0.68 -4.71 -8.29
N GLU A 112 -1.29 -3.67 -8.86
CA GLU A 112 -2.11 -3.84 -10.07
C GLU A 112 -1.25 -4.11 -11.31
N GLN A 113 -0.04 -3.54 -11.40
CA GLN A 113 0.89 -3.84 -12.50
C GLN A 113 1.41 -5.28 -12.49
N LEU A 114 1.43 -5.95 -11.32
CA LEU A 114 1.72 -7.38 -11.24
C LEU A 114 0.63 -8.28 -11.84
N LYS A 115 -0.48 -7.71 -12.35
CA LYS A 115 -1.56 -8.44 -13.02
C LYS A 115 -1.70 -7.96 -14.49
N PRO A 116 -1.43 -8.78 -15.52
CA PRO A 116 -0.94 -10.16 -15.52
C PRO A 116 0.59 -10.23 -15.70
N ALA A 117 1.35 -9.89 -14.66
CA ALA A 117 2.82 -9.98 -14.56
C ALA A 117 3.67 -8.92 -15.29
N ASN A 118 3.30 -7.62 -15.23
CA ASN A 118 4.20 -6.54 -15.63
C ASN A 118 5.15 -6.16 -14.47
N THR A 119 6.07 -7.06 -14.15
CA THR A 119 7.01 -6.91 -13.03
C THR A 119 7.95 -5.71 -13.20
N ASP A 120 8.41 -5.44 -14.41
CA ASP A 120 9.32 -4.32 -14.68
C ASP A 120 8.67 -2.96 -14.39
N ALA A 121 7.40 -2.80 -14.77
CA ALA A 121 6.64 -1.60 -14.42
C ALA A 121 6.48 -1.48 -12.90
N ALA A 122 6.16 -2.57 -12.20
CA ALA A 122 5.97 -2.54 -10.75
C ALA A 122 7.28 -2.14 -10.03
N ILE A 123 8.43 -2.68 -10.48
CA ILE A 123 9.75 -2.29 -9.98
C ILE A 123 10.00 -0.80 -10.23
N ALA A 124 9.73 -0.29 -11.43
CA ALA A 124 9.90 1.12 -11.74
C ALA A 124 9.03 2.01 -10.83
N THR A 125 7.77 1.63 -10.61
CA THR A 125 6.83 2.32 -9.73
C THR A 125 7.33 2.39 -8.29
N LEU A 126 7.80 1.26 -7.73
CA LEU A 126 8.34 1.21 -6.37
C LEU A 126 9.63 2.03 -6.22
N ARG A 127 10.49 2.06 -7.25
CA ARG A 127 11.69 2.90 -7.25
C ARG A 127 11.34 4.39 -7.24
N THR A 128 10.28 4.79 -7.94
CA THR A 128 9.75 6.15 -7.87
C THR A 128 9.25 6.46 -6.47
N SER A 129 8.41 5.62 -5.87
CA SER A 129 7.93 5.81 -4.49
C SER A 129 9.09 5.97 -3.51
N LEU A 130 10.07 5.05 -3.56
CA LEU A 130 11.24 5.09 -2.69
C LEU A 130 12.01 6.40 -2.82
N SER A 131 12.21 6.89 -4.04
CA SER A 131 12.92 8.13 -4.29
C SER A 131 12.18 9.33 -3.66
N GLU A 132 10.85 9.36 -3.76
CA GLU A 132 10.03 10.42 -3.17
C GLU A 132 9.94 10.32 -1.64
N ASP A 133 9.80 9.11 -1.10
CA ASP A 133 9.75 8.84 0.33
C ASP A 133 11.07 9.27 1.00
N LEU A 134 12.22 9.01 0.35
CA LEU A 134 13.52 9.49 0.81
C LEU A 134 13.60 11.02 0.81
N VAL A 135 13.02 11.71 -0.17
CA VAL A 135 12.95 13.18 -0.17
C VAL A 135 12.05 13.68 0.96
N ALA A 136 10.91 13.03 1.21
CA ALA A 136 9.99 13.39 2.27
C ALA A 136 10.61 13.21 3.67
N VAL A 137 11.31 12.10 3.90
CA VAL A 137 12.01 11.80 5.16
C VAL A 137 13.15 12.79 5.42
N ASN A 138 13.89 13.20 4.38
CA ASN A 138 14.99 14.16 4.52
C ASN A 138 14.52 15.62 4.61
N LYS A 139 13.23 15.89 4.47
CA LYS A 139 12.69 17.25 4.54
C LYS A 139 12.58 17.69 6.00
N PRO A 140 13.21 18.80 6.41
CA PRO A 140 13.06 19.29 7.77
C PRO A 140 11.60 19.66 8.07
N PRO A 141 11.12 19.47 9.31
CA PRO A 141 9.76 19.85 9.69
C PRO A 141 9.57 21.35 9.42
N ARG A 142 8.59 21.71 8.59
CA ARG A 142 8.19 23.11 8.41
C ARG A 142 7.53 23.57 9.71
N GLY A 143 8.32 24.10 10.63
CA GLY A 143 7.79 24.57 11.91
C GLY A 143 8.81 24.94 12.99
N MET A 144 10.12 24.67 12.83
CA MET A 144 11.09 25.28 13.74
C MET A 144 11.35 26.73 13.31
N PRO A 145 10.98 27.75 14.12
CA PRO A 145 11.39 29.11 13.85
C PRO A 145 12.92 29.18 13.95
N ALA A 146 13.56 29.58 12.85
CA ALA A 146 14.96 29.98 12.86
C ALA A 146 15.08 31.29 13.67
N GLY A 147 15.17 31.20 14.99
CA GLY A 147 15.23 32.40 15.81
C GLY A 147 14.88 32.22 17.28
N ILE A 148 15.59 31.36 18.00
CA ILE A 148 15.97 31.66 19.39
C ILE A 148 17.47 31.39 19.48
N GLN A 149 18.27 32.27 18.87
CA GLN A 149 19.64 32.46 19.35
C GLN A 149 19.51 33.10 20.75
N PRO A 150 20.03 32.49 21.82
CA PRO A 150 20.11 33.17 23.10
C PRO A 150 21.00 34.38 22.93
N SER A 151 20.41 35.57 23.00
CA SER A 151 21.12 36.84 23.01
C SER A 151 22.20 36.77 24.08
N ALA A 152 23.46 36.79 23.68
CA ALA A 152 24.57 37.00 24.59
C ALA A 152 24.34 38.35 25.28
N GLN A 153 24.10 38.32 26.59
CA GLN A 153 24.07 39.53 27.41
C GLN A 153 25.47 40.16 27.42
N PRO A 154 25.64 41.44 27.03
CA PRO A 154 26.88 42.15 27.30
C PRO A 154 26.91 42.51 28.79
N GLN A 155 28.04 42.21 29.44
CA GLN A 155 28.47 42.81 30.71
C GLN A 155 29.26 44.07 30.40
#